data_AF-A0A7C8ULC4-F1
#
_entry.id   AF-A0A7C8ULC4-F1
#
_cell.length_a   1.000
_cell.length_b   1.000
_cell.length_c   1.000
_cell.angle_alpha   90.00
_cell.angle_beta   90.00
_cell.angle_gamma   90.00
#
_symmetry.space_group_name_H-M   'P 1'
#
loop_
_entity.id
_entity.type
_entity.pdbx_description
1 polymer ?
#
loop_
_entity_poly.entity_id
_entity_poly.type
_entity_poly.pdbx_seq_one_letter_code
_entity_poly.pdbx_strand_id
1 'polypeptide(L)'
;MEAAHIWPLGKGSEWIRQNASRWIADSDSDGLSDELKMNNPQNGILVSSTVHTLFDSYTLAINPEAGYRIYDFGRNKFGYGGNFMSATARQSNSNNNGARDTLLLWHFRQCVLANMRGAGEPLWDYSPREEGDVVGRLLSSDHTMTRLGEEVEARLALTSYLPSPSSTNNQ
;
A
#
# COMPACT_ATOMS: atom_id res chain seq x y z
N MET A 1 20.97 -8.90 7.44
CA MET A 1 19.79 -8.93 6.54
C MET A 1 18.57 -8.67 7.39
N GLU A 2 17.54 -8.08 6.81
CA GLU A 2 16.31 -7.67 7.49
C GLU A 2 15.09 -8.11 6.66
N ALA A 3 14.02 -8.50 7.36
CA ALA A 3 12.75 -8.84 6.72
C ALA A 3 11.97 -7.54 6.48
N ALA A 4 11.91 -7.11 5.23
CA ALA A 4 11.10 -5.98 4.80
C ALA A 4 9.72 -6.47 4.40
N HIS A 5 8.67 -5.85 4.94
CA HIS A 5 7.31 -6.14 4.50
C HIS A 5 7.01 -5.40 3.19
N ILE A 6 6.44 -6.11 2.22
CA ILE A 6 6.04 -5.53 0.94
C ILE A 6 4.90 -4.54 1.15
N TRP A 7 3.89 -4.98 1.90
CA TRP A 7 2.87 -4.13 2.47
C TRP A 7 3.26 -3.72 3.89
N PRO A 8 3.50 -2.42 4.16
CA PRO A 8 3.96 -1.98 5.47
C PRO A 8 2.98 -2.31 6.59
N LEU A 9 3.48 -2.83 7.72
CA LEU A 9 2.65 -3.16 8.89
C LEU A 9 1.90 -1.94 9.45
N GLY A 10 2.48 -0.74 9.34
CA GLY A 10 1.82 0.53 9.73
C GLY A 10 0.58 0.88 8.90
N LYS A 11 0.31 0.16 7.80
CA LYS A 11 -0.85 0.35 6.91
C LYS A 11 -1.88 -0.77 7.03
N GLY A 12 -2.02 -1.37 8.22
CA GLY A 12 -2.98 -2.46 8.48
C GLY A 12 -4.45 -2.10 8.20
N SER A 13 -4.87 -0.86 8.46
CA SER A 13 -6.22 -0.40 8.11
C SER A 13 -6.47 -0.41 6.59
N GLU A 14 -5.48 0.00 5.80
CA GLU A 14 -5.56 -0.04 4.34
C GLU A 14 -5.51 -1.47 3.81
N TRP A 15 -4.75 -2.36 4.46
CA TRP A 15 -4.70 -3.78 4.15
C TRP A 15 -6.09 -4.41 4.23
N ILE A 16 -6.81 -4.15 5.32
CA ILE A 16 -8.19 -4.62 5.51
C ILE A 16 -9.11 -3.94 4.50
N ARG A 17 -9.04 -2.61 4.36
CA ARG A 17 -9.91 -1.84 3.46
C ARG A 17 -9.82 -2.31 2.01
N GLN A 18 -8.61 -2.60 1.54
CA GLN A 18 -8.39 -3.09 0.19
C GLN A 18 -8.60 -4.60 0.05
N ASN A 19 -8.94 -5.32 1.13
CA ASN A 19 -9.01 -6.78 1.16
C ASN A 19 -7.73 -7.42 0.62
N ALA A 20 -6.56 -6.90 1.01
CA ALA A 20 -5.26 -7.32 0.47
C ALA A 20 -4.88 -8.74 0.91
N SER A 21 -5.45 -9.25 1.99
CA SER A 21 -5.31 -10.63 2.46
C SER A 21 -5.71 -11.66 1.40
N ARG A 22 -6.63 -11.34 0.48
CA ARG A 22 -7.03 -12.22 -0.63
C ARG A 22 -5.89 -12.60 -1.58
N TRP A 23 -4.79 -11.85 -1.56
CA TRP A 23 -3.63 -12.10 -2.42
C TRP A 23 -2.63 -13.07 -1.80
N ILE A 24 -2.75 -13.36 -0.51
CA ILE A 24 -2.00 -14.43 0.13
C ILE A 24 -2.55 -15.76 -0.37
N ALA A 25 -1.66 -16.57 -0.94
CA ALA A 25 -1.99 -17.88 -1.52
C ALA A 25 -1.58 -19.05 -0.60
N ASP A 26 -0.97 -18.75 0.55
CA ASP A 26 -0.54 -19.73 1.52
C ASP A 26 -1.73 -20.38 2.22
N SER A 27 -1.94 -21.68 1.96
CA SER A 27 -3.05 -22.46 2.55
C SER A 27 -2.95 -22.60 4.06
N ASP A 28 -1.75 -22.52 4.63
CA ASP A 28 -1.56 -22.56 6.08
C ASP A 28 -2.16 -21.32 6.76
N SER A 29 -2.51 -20.29 5.98
CA SER A 29 -3.13 -19.07 6.45
C SER A 29 -4.66 -19.04 6.33
N ASP A 30 -5.32 -20.08 5.79
CA ASP A 30 -6.76 -20.05 5.47
C ASP A 30 -7.67 -19.86 6.70
N GLY A 31 -7.20 -20.24 7.89
CA GLY A 31 -7.90 -20.01 9.17
C GLY A 31 -7.51 -18.74 9.92
N LEU A 32 -6.57 -17.95 9.40
CA LEU A 32 -6.09 -16.71 10.03
C LEU A 32 -6.98 -15.53 9.69
N SER A 33 -7.10 -14.57 10.63
CA SER A 33 -7.77 -13.30 10.36
C SER A 33 -7.00 -12.49 9.31
N ASP A 34 -7.67 -11.53 8.68
CA ASP A 34 -7.05 -10.68 7.65
C ASP A 34 -5.83 -9.92 8.18
N GLU A 35 -5.88 -9.48 9.45
CA GLU A 35 -4.76 -8.81 10.11
C GLU A 35 -3.56 -9.75 10.32
N LEU A 36 -3.82 -11.00 10.68
CA LEU A 36 -2.76 -12.00 10.88
C LEU A 36 -2.11 -12.41 9.55
N LYS A 37 -2.89 -12.45 8.47
CA LYS A 37 -2.38 -12.69 7.11
C LYS A 37 -1.38 -11.61 6.64
N MET A 38 -1.38 -10.43 7.25
CA MET A 38 -0.39 -9.38 6.95
C MET A 38 1.03 -9.79 7.33
N ASN A 39 1.21 -10.68 8.32
CA ASN A 39 2.51 -11.21 8.73
C ASN A 39 2.93 -12.47 7.93
N ASN A 40 2.21 -12.83 6.87
CA ASN A 40 2.56 -13.98 6.07
C ASN A 40 3.92 -13.77 5.37
N PRO A 41 4.81 -14.78 5.30
CA PRO A 41 6.10 -14.68 4.60
C PRO A 41 6.00 -14.20 3.15
N GLN A 42 4.88 -14.46 2.49
CA GLN A 42 4.59 -13.98 1.14
C GLN A 42 4.45 -12.45 1.02
N ASN A 43 4.18 -11.77 2.14
CA ASN A 43 4.20 -10.31 2.26
C ASN A 43 5.60 -9.79 2.67
N GLY A 44 6.66 -10.60 2.57
CA GLY A 44 8.00 -10.23 3.00
C GLY A 44 9.08 -10.52 1.97
N ILE A 45 10.16 -9.75 2.03
CA ILE A 45 11.43 -10.01 1.33
C ILE A 45 12.60 -9.82 2.29
N LEU A 46 13.63 -10.69 2.17
CA LEU A 46 14.85 -10.57 2.95
C LEU A 46 15.87 -9.71 2.20
N VAL A 47 16.24 -8.57 2.79
CA VAL A 47 17.08 -7.55 2.13
C VAL A 47 18.19 -7.02 3.05
N SER A 48 19.09 -6.18 2.54
CA SER A 48 20.03 -5.44 3.39
C SER A 48 19.31 -4.29 4.11
N SER A 49 19.88 -3.77 5.20
CA SER A 49 19.32 -2.64 5.94
C SER A 49 19.15 -1.39 5.08
N THR A 50 20.10 -1.12 4.19
CA THR A 50 20.02 -0.03 3.20
C THR A 50 18.83 -0.22 2.28
N VAL A 51 18.66 -1.43 1.72
CA VAL A 51 17.53 -1.72 0.81
C VAL A 51 16.21 -1.63 1.56
N HIS A 52 16.13 -2.13 2.79
CA HIS A 52 14.93 -2.02 3.62
C HIS A 52 14.50 -0.57 3.79
N THR A 53 15.44 0.32 4.17
CA THR A 53 15.15 1.76 4.32
C THR A 53 14.67 2.40 3.01
N LEU A 54 15.28 2.05 1.87
CA LEU A 54 14.89 2.57 0.56
C LEU A 54 13.53 2.03 0.09
N PHE A 55 13.20 0.80 0.48
CA PHE A 55 11.96 0.13 0.12
C PHE A 55 10.77 0.68 0.94
N ASP A 56 10.95 0.90 2.24
CA ASP A 56 9.95 1.50 3.13
C ASP A 56 9.66 2.97 2.80
N SER A 57 10.68 3.71 2.37
CA SER A 57 10.56 5.10 1.92
C SER A 57 10.00 5.23 0.49
N TYR A 58 9.61 4.13 -0.15
CA TYR A 58 9.11 4.10 -1.53
C TYR A 58 10.11 4.66 -2.57
N THR A 59 11.40 4.70 -2.26
CA THR A 59 12.47 5.16 -3.16
C THR A 59 12.93 4.04 -4.09
N LEU A 60 12.83 2.78 -3.64
CA LEU A 60 13.17 1.61 -4.42
C LEU A 60 11.92 0.76 -4.66
N ALA A 61 11.74 0.24 -5.87
CA ALA A 61 10.63 -0.63 -6.22
C ALA A 61 11.09 -1.82 -7.06
N ILE A 62 10.28 -2.88 -7.07
CA ILE A 62 10.50 -4.08 -7.86
C ILE A 62 9.26 -4.30 -8.73
N ASN A 63 9.43 -4.38 -10.05
CA ASN A 63 8.31 -4.64 -10.95
C ASN A 63 8.31 -6.11 -11.41
N PRO A 64 7.37 -6.95 -10.93
CA PRO A 64 7.28 -8.35 -11.35
C PRO A 64 6.94 -8.50 -12.84
N GLU A 65 6.13 -7.59 -13.42
CA GLU A 65 5.75 -7.62 -14.84
C GLU A 65 6.92 -7.28 -15.77
N ALA A 66 7.95 -6.60 -15.27
CA ALA A 66 9.19 -6.31 -16.00
C ALA A 66 10.31 -7.31 -15.65
N GLY A 67 9.96 -8.57 -15.36
CA GLY A 67 10.92 -9.62 -15.03
C GLY A 67 11.60 -9.41 -13.67
N TYR A 68 10.92 -8.77 -12.72
CA TYR A 68 11.44 -8.38 -11.40
C TYR A 68 12.60 -7.36 -11.47
N ARG A 69 12.53 -6.44 -12.43
CA ARG A 69 13.47 -5.34 -12.54
C ARG A 69 13.30 -4.36 -11.37
N ILE A 70 14.43 -3.90 -10.84
CA ILE A 70 14.52 -2.95 -9.74
C ILE A 70 14.55 -1.53 -10.32
N TYR A 71 13.69 -0.67 -9.78
CA TYR A 71 13.60 0.75 -10.12
C TYR A 71 14.00 1.57 -8.89
N ASP A 72 14.99 2.45 -9.06
CA ASP A 72 15.39 3.43 -8.06
C ASP A 72 14.86 4.80 -8.52
N PHE A 73 13.94 5.36 -7.75
CA PHE A 73 13.33 6.66 -8.00
C PHE A 73 14.15 7.83 -7.40
N GLY A 74 15.24 7.53 -6.71
CA GLY A 74 16.19 8.51 -6.23
C GLY A 74 17.25 8.83 -7.28
N ARG A 75 18.51 8.91 -6.84
CA ARG A 75 19.68 9.19 -7.71
C ARG A 75 20.49 7.95 -8.04
N ASN A 76 19.95 6.76 -7.80
CA ASN A 76 20.66 5.50 -7.95
C ASN A 76 22.03 5.47 -7.23
N LYS A 77 22.12 6.08 -6.05
CA LYS A 77 23.40 6.28 -5.31
C LYS A 77 24.11 4.97 -5.00
N PHE A 78 23.35 3.89 -4.85
CA PHE A 78 23.85 2.57 -4.48
C PHE A 78 23.93 1.61 -5.68
N GLY A 79 23.55 2.06 -6.88
CA GLY A 79 23.62 1.26 -8.09
C GLY A 79 22.61 0.11 -8.16
N TYR A 80 21.51 0.15 -7.39
CA TYR A 80 20.48 -0.89 -7.40
C TYR A 80 19.56 -0.81 -8.62
N GLY A 81 19.31 0.40 -9.13
CA GLY A 81 18.44 0.63 -10.27
C GLY A 81 18.92 -0.09 -11.52
N GLY A 82 17.99 -0.78 -12.20
CA GLY A 82 18.26 -1.55 -13.42
C GLY A 82 18.67 -3.00 -13.19
N ASN A 83 19.01 -3.40 -11.97
CA ASN A 83 19.24 -4.81 -11.62
C ASN A 83 17.92 -5.59 -11.48
N PHE A 84 18.03 -6.87 -11.16
CA PHE A 84 16.90 -7.78 -11.00
C PHE A 84 16.90 -8.44 -9.62
N MET A 85 15.71 -8.68 -9.08
CA MET A 85 15.53 -9.43 -7.82
C MET A 85 16.08 -10.85 -7.94
N SER A 86 16.68 -11.40 -6.88
CA SER A 86 17.17 -12.79 -6.88
C SER A 86 16.04 -13.78 -7.15
N ALA A 87 16.31 -14.82 -7.96
CA ALA A 87 15.33 -15.87 -8.29
C ALA A 87 14.77 -16.59 -7.05
N THR A 88 15.57 -16.71 -5.99
CA THR A 88 15.18 -17.36 -4.73
C THR A 88 14.09 -16.63 -3.95
N ALA A 89 13.93 -15.32 -4.18
CA ALA A 89 12.96 -14.49 -3.49
C ALA A 89 11.67 -14.26 -4.31
N ARG A 90 11.66 -14.68 -5.59
CA ARG A 90 10.52 -14.53 -6.51
C ARG A 90 9.47 -15.58 -6.22
N GLN A 91 8.23 -15.28 -6.58
CA GLN A 91 7.19 -16.28 -6.68
C GLN A 91 7.58 -17.34 -7.72
N SER A 92 7.54 -18.62 -7.32
CA SER A 92 7.74 -19.76 -8.22
C SER A 92 6.46 -20.58 -8.33
N ASN A 93 6.34 -21.36 -9.40
CA ASN A 93 5.30 -22.37 -9.54
C ASN A 93 5.52 -23.57 -8.60
N SER A 94 6.77 -23.81 -8.17
CA SER A 94 7.18 -24.96 -7.37
C SER A 94 7.23 -24.69 -5.87
N ASN A 95 7.35 -23.43 -5.45
CA ASN A 95 7.32 -23.02 -4.05
C ASN A 95 6.40 -21.81 -3.87
N ASN A 96 5.45 -21.94 -2.94
CA ASN A 96 4.52 -20.85 -2.70
C ASN A 96 5.09 -19.80 -1.73
N ASN A 97 6.32 -19.97 -1.25
CA ASN A 97 6.90 -19.16 -0.16
C ASN A 97 7.55 -17.85 -0.64
N GLY A 98 7.70 -17.65 -1.95
CA GLY A 98 8.24 -16.42 -2.52
C GLY A 98 7.28 -15.23 -2.37
N ALA A 99 7.85 -14.02 -2.43
CA ALA A 99 7.11 -12.76 -2.40
C ALA A 99 6.00 -12.74 -3.45
N ARG A 100 4.77 -12.35 -3.06
CA ARG A 100 3.67 -12.27 -4.04
C ARG A 100 3.87 -11.17 -5.05
N ASP A 101 3.72 -11.54 -6.32
CA ASP A 101 3.77 -10.61 -7.44
C ASP A 101 2.71 -9.50 -7.31
N THR A 102 1.51 -9.84 -6.85
CA THR A 102 0.42 -8.88 -6.63
C THR A 102 0.78 -7.83 -5.57
N LEU A 103 1.45 -8.24 -4.49
CA LEU A 103 1.92 -7.33 -3.45
C LEU A 103 3.09 -6.47 -3.94
N LEU A 104 4.05 -7.06 -4.66
CA LEU A 104 5.16 -6.33 -5.27
C LEU A 104 4.65 -5.29 -6.27
N LEU A 105 3.66 -5.64 -7.10
CA LEU A 105 3.04 -4.74 -8.06
C LEU A 105 2.30 -3.60 -7.35
N TRP A 106 1.61 -3.89 -6.24
CA TRP A 106 1.00 -2.85 -5.42
C TRP A 106 2.05 -1.89 -4.86
N HIS A 107 3.14 -2.40 -4.28
CA HIS A 107 4.23 -1.59 -3.75
C HIS A 107 4.88 -0.74 -4.85
N PHE A 108 5.12 -1.31 -6.01
CA PHE A 108 5.61 -0.59 -7.19
C PHE A 108 4.70 0.58 -7.56
N ARG A 109 3.37 0.38 -7.59
CA ARG A 109 2.41 1.46 -7.82
C ARG A 109 2.49 2.54 -6.74
N GLN A 110 2.68 2.17 -5.48
CA GLN A 110 2.89 3.16 -4.41
C GLN A 110 4.19 3.95 -4.60
N CYS A 111 5.29 3.32 -5.01
CA CYS A 111 6.54 4.01 -5.34
C CYS A 111 6.35 4.99 -6.49
N VAL A 112 5.70 4.55 -7.56
CA VAL A 112 5.38 5.43 -8.69
C VAL A 112 4.53 6.62 -8.22
N LEU A 113 3.47 6.40 -7.44
CA LEU A 113 2.62 7.48 -6.93
C LEU A 113 3.35 8.42 -5.97
N ALA A 114 4.20 7.90 -5.08
CA ALA A 114 4.96 8.70 -4.13
C ALA A 114 5.96 9.62 -4.85
N ASN A 115 6.60 9.12 -5.91
CA ASN A 115 7.62 9.87 -6.64
C ASN A 115 7.07 10.72 -7.79
N MET A 116 5.94 10.35 -8.40
CA MET A 116 5.27 11.21 -9.40
C MET A 116 4.56 12.42 -8.75
N ARG A 117 4.14 12.31 -7.48
CA ARG A 117 3.66 13.48 -6.72
C ARG A 117 4.76 14.53 -6.45
N GLY A 118 6.03 14.16 -6.61
CA GLY A 118 7.20 15.03 -6.40
C GLY A 118 7.61 15.92 -7.58
N ALA A 119 6.90 15.87 -8.73
CA ALA A 119 7.14 16.82 -9.83
C ALA A 119 6.48 18.20 -9.60
N GLY A 120 5.80 18.42 -8.46
CA GLY A 120 5.12 19.67 -8.16
C GLY A 120 4.86 20.00 -6.68
N GLU A 121 4.97 19.06 -5.72
CA GLU A 121 4.75 19.36 -4.29
C GLU A 121 5.64 18.48 -3.38
N PRO A 122 5.99 18.92 -2.15
CA PRO A 122 6.91 18.20 -1.28
C PRO A 122 6.43 16.79 -0.90
N LEU A 123 7.40 15.87 -0.85
CA LEU A 123 7.27 14.51 -0.36
C LEU A 123 6.67 14.54 1.05
N TRP A 124 5.50 13.91 1.20
CA TRP A 124 4.76 13.70 2.45
C TRP A 124 5.56 14.02 3.70
N ASP A 125 5.17 15.13 4.32
CA ASP A 125 5.72 15.75 5.52
C ASP A 125 5.88 14.74 6.68
N TYR A 126 6.97 13.97 6.65
CA TYR A 126 7.47 13.23 7.81
C TYR A 126 8.48 14.10 8.55
N SER A 127 7.98 15.23 9.06
CA SER A 127 8.56 15.94 10.19
C SER A 127 7.71 15.60 11.42
N PRO A 128 8.11 14.65 12.29
CA PRO A 128 7.52 14.53 13.61
C PRO A 128 8.14 15.63 14.49
N ARG A 129 7.78 16.89 14.22
CA ARG A 129 8.00 18.10 15.02
C ARG A 129 7.52 19.30 14.22
N GLU A 130 6.23 19.59 14.29
CA GLU A 130 5.69 20.95 14.40
C GLU A 130 4.17 20.83 14.48
N GLU A 131 3.62 21.26 15.61
CA GLU A 131 2.19 21.42 15.84
C GLU A 131 1.68 22.56 14.96
N GLY A 132 1.50 22.29 13.67
CA GLY A 132 0.98 23.24 12.69
C GLY A 132 -0.28 22.68 12.03
N ASP A 133 -1.37 23.44 12.07
CA ASP A 133 -2.72 23.10 11.62
C ASP A 133 -2.74 22.43 10.23
N VAL A 134 -2.90 21.10 10.26
CA VAL A 134 -2.94 20.20 9.10
C VAL A 134 -4.22 20.40 8.29
N VAL A 135 -5.28 20.92 8.91
CA VAL A 135 -6.59 21.11 8.28
C VAL A 135 -6.58 22.33 7.37
N GLY A 136 -5.95 23.44 7.79
CA GLY A 136 -5.86 24.66 6.99
C GLY A 136 -5.12 24.47 5.65
N ARG A 137 -4.07 23.63 5.62
CA ARG A 137 -3.31 23.31 4.39
C ARG A 137 -4.05 22.36 3.44
N LEU A 138 -4.93 21.51 3.96
CA LEU A 138 -5.72 20.60 3.14
C LEU A 138 -6.85 21.33 2.41
N LEU A 139 -7.35 22.42 3.00
CA LEU A 139 -8.44 23.24 2.46
C LEU A 139 -7.98 24.22 1.36
N SER A 140 -6.68 24.50 1.25
CA SER A 140 -6.14 25.42 0.23
C SER A 140 -5.78 24.75 -1.10
N SER A 141 -5.81 23.41 -1.18
CA SER A 141 -5.61 22.72 -2.45
C SER A 141 -6.97 22.51 -3.13
N ASP A 142 -7.25 23.30 -4.17
CA ASP A 142 -8.50 23.32 -4.95
C ASP A 142 -8.93 21.96 -5.54
N HIS A 143 -8.13 20.92 -5.39
CA HIS A 143 -8.34 19.61 -5.99
C HIS A 143 -8.72 18.50 -4.99
N THR A 144 -8.49 18.72 -3.68
CA THR A 144 -8.86 17.74 -2.63
C THR A 144 -10.29 17.95 -2.12
N MET A 145 -10.76 19.20 -2.09
CA MET A 145 -12.09 19.57 -1.63
C MET A 145 -13.19 18.96 -2.51
N THR A 146 -12.99 18.94 -3.83
CA THR A 146 -13.98 18.40 -4.78
C THR A 146 -14.16 16.91 -4.58
N ARG A 147 -13.07 16.16 -4.40
CA ARG A 147 -13.13 14.70 -4.16
C ARG A 147 -13.70 14.34 -2.80
N LEU A 148 -13.41 15.12 -1.76
CA LEU A 148 -14.01 14.93 -0.44
C LEU A 148 -15.50 15.29 -0.45
N GLY A 149 -15.88 16.37 -1.14
CA GLY A 149 -17.27 16.78 -1.33
C GLY A 149 -18.08 15.71 -2.06
N GLU A 150 -17.56 15.18 -3.17
CA GLU A 150 -18.19 14.09 -3.92
C GLU A 150 -18.35 12.80 -3.09
N GLU A 151 -17.35 12.45 -2.27
CA GLU A 151 -17.42 11.25 -1.43
C GLU A 151 -18.37 11.41 -0.24
N VAL A 152 -18.46 12.62 0.35
CA VAL A 152 -19.43 12.93 1.41
C VAL A 152 -20.85 12.99 0.86
N GLU A 153 -21.07 13.63 -0.29
CA GLU A 153 -22.37 13.65 -0.96
C GLU A 153 -22.83 12.24 -1.36
N ALA A 154 -21.95 11.41 -1.92
CA ALA A 154 -22.28 10.02 -2.24
C ALA A 154 -22.71 9.21 -1.00
N ARG A 155 -22.08 9.44 0.16
CA ARG A 155 -22.42 8.75 1.43
C ARG A 155 -23.71 9.28 2.06
N LEU A 156 -23.98 10.57 1.96
CA LEU A 156 -25.25 11.17 2.40
C LEU A 156 -26.42 10.72 1.52
N ALA A 157 -26.22 10.66 0.20
CA ALA A 157 -27.20 10.14 -0.75
C ALA A 157 -27.56 8.66 -0.45
N LEU A 158 -26.57 7.84 -0.10
CA LEU A 158 -26.79 6.42 0.22
C LEU A 158 -27.58 6.22 1.53
N THR A 159 -27.49 7.15 2.48
CA THR A 159 -28.21 7.08 3.76
C THR A 159 -29.68 7.52 3.62
N SER A 160 -30.00 8.34 2.62
CA SER A 160 -31.38 8.78 2.33
C SER A 160 -32.28 7.70 1.70
N TYR A 161 -31.72 6.54 1.33
CA TYR A 161 -32.41 5.44 0.66
C TYR A 161 -32.79 4.25 1.57
N LEU A 162 -32.75 4.41 2.90
CA LEU A 162 -33.31 3.40 3.80
C LEU A 162 -34.85 3.54 3.85
N PRO A 163 -35.64 2.51 3.47
CA PRO A 163 -37.08 2.56 3.63
C PRO A 163 -37.42 2.61 5.13
N SER A 164 -38.32 3.52 5.49
CA SER A 164 -38.81 3.67 6.86
C SER A 164 -39.39 2.34 7.36
N PRO A 165 -39.19 1.96 8.64
CA PRO A 165 -39.79 0.76 9.18
C PRO A 165 -41.32 0.90 9.13
N SER A 166 -41.96 0.01 8.39
CA SER A 166 -43.41 -0.11 8.32
C SER A 166 -43.97 -0.33 9.73
N SER A 167 -44.69 0.65 10.26
CA SER A 167 -45.51 0.48 11.45
C SER A 167 -46.64 -0.50 11.12
N THR A 168 -46.51 -1.77 11.52
CA THR A 168 -47.65 -2.68 11.64
C THR A 168 -48.55 -2.14 12.75
N ASN A 169 -49.68 -1.55 12.35
CA ASN A 169 -50.75 -1.16 13.25
C ASN A 169 -51.73 -2.34 13.39
N ASN A 170 -52.11 -2.63 14.63
CA ASN A 170 -53.02 -3.72 15.02
C ASN A 170 -54.39 -3.63 14.33
N GLN A 171 -54.93 -4.80 13.96
CA GLN A 171 -56.30 -5.21 14.30
C GLN A 171 -56.33 -6.72 14.57
#